data_AF-A0A940TME1-F1
#
_entry.id   AF-A0A940TME1-F1
#
_cell.length_a   1.000
_cell.length_b   1.000
_cell.length_c   1.000
_cell.angle_alpha   90.00
_cell.angle_beta   90.00
_cell.angle_gamma   90.00
#
_symmetry.space_group_name_H-M   'P 1'
#
loop_
_entity.id
_entity.type
_entity.pdbx_description
1 polymer ?
#
loop_
_entity_poly.entity_id
_entity_poly.type
_entity_poly.pdbx_seq_one_letter_code
_entity_poly.pdbx_strand_id
1 'polypeptide(L)' 'KDLIKYKKEHHISFPILFEEDAAVATAYGVWNRPQTFFINREGKIFGRALKEVDWTTKNMKDLMEYLLKEKK' A
#
# COMPACT_ATOMS: atom_id res chain seq x y z
N LYS A 1 -18.04 8.61 8.54
CA LYS A 1 -18.77 7.61 9.38
C LYS A 1 -18.56 6.20 8.83
N ASP A 2 -18.60 6.02 7.51
CA ASP A 2 -18.47 4.70 6.87
C ASP A 2 -17.07 4.10 6.96
N LEU A 3 -16.01 4.90 6.88
CA LEU A 3 -14.63 4.40 6.97
C LEU A 3 -14.31 3.75 8.33
N ILE A 4 -14.77 4.36 9.43
CA ILE A 4 -14.59 3.83 10.78
C ILE A 4 -15.33 2.50 10.93
N LYS A 5 -16.56 2.42 10.40
CA LYS A 5 -17.36 1.19 10.37
C LYS A 5 -16.64 0.10 9.57
N TYR A 6 -16.18 0.41 8.35
CA TYR A 6 -15.48 -0.50 7.46
C TYR A 6 -14.19 -1.05 8.11
N LYS A 7 -13.39 -0.17 8.71
CA LYS A 7 -12.17 -0.55 9.45
C LYS A 7 -12.49 -1.57 10.56
N LYS A 8 -13.56 -1.35 11.32
CA LYS A 8 -13.99 -2.24 12.41
C LYS A 8 -14.49 -3.59 11.88
N GLU A 9 -15.30 -3.57 10.83
CA GLU A 9 -15.91 -4.77 10.23
C GLU A 9 -14.87 -5.71 9.61
N HIS A 10 -13.84 -5.17 8.96
CA HIS A 10 -12.80 -5.96 8.31
C HIS A 10 -11.52 -6.12 9.16
N HIS A 11 -11.57 -5.74 10.45
CA HIS A 11 -10.44 -5.84 11.37
C HIS A 11 -9.12 -5.24 10.84
N ILE A 12 -9.21 -4.13 10.09
CA ILE A 12 -8.05 -3.47 9.50
C ILE A 12 -7.23 -2.81 10.61
N SER A 13 -6.01 -3.31 10.83
CA SER A 13 -5.12 -2.87 11.91
C SER A 13 -4.27 -1.64 11.54
N PHE A 14 -4.09 -1.37 10.24
CA PHE A 14 -3.30 -0.24 9.76
C PHE A 14 -4.15 1.05 9.63
N PRO A 15 -3.50 2.24 9.63
CA PRO A 15 -4.17 3.50 9.36
C PRO A 15 -4.77 3.53 7.96
N ILE A 16 -5.97 4.12 7.82
CA ILE A 16 -6.55 4.43 6.53
C ILE A 16 -6.57 5.96 6.41
N LEU A 17 -5.92 6.46 5.37
CA LEU A 17 -5.97 7.87 5.00
C LEU A 17 -7.07 8.04 3.96
N PHE A 18 -7.96 9.01 4.18
CA PHE A 18 -9.05 9.34 3.27
C PHE A 18 -8.87 10.75 2.77
N GLU A 19 -9.04 10.93 1.46
CA GLU A 19 -8.94 12.20 0.76
C GLU A 19 -10.20 12.38 -0.11
N GLU A 20 -10.79 13.58 -0.07
CA GLU A 20 -11.99 13.89 -0.85
C GLU A 20 -11.65 14.30 -2.30
N ASP A 21 -10.48 14.88 -2.51
CA ASP A 21 -10.04 15.51 -3.76
C ASP A 21 -9.03 14.66 -4.57
N ALA A 22 -8.63 13.49 -4.06
CA ALA A 22 -7.63 12.62 -4.66
C ALA A 22 -6.26 13.30 -4.89
N ALA A 23 -5.89 14.29 -4.08
CA ALA A 23 -4.63 15.03 -4.24
C ALA A 23 -3.39 14.13 -4.16
N VAL A 24 -3.34 13.17 -3.22
CA VAL A 24 -2.22 12.23 -3.06
C VAL A 24 -2.21 11.22 -4.19
N ALA A 25 -3.35 10.64 -4.54
CA ALA A 25 -3.45 9.74 -5.69
C ALA A 25 -2.95 10.42 -6.99
N THR A 26 -3.32 11.68 -7.20
CA THR A 26 -2.86 12.49 -8.34
C THR A 26 -1.36 12.75 -8.29
N ALA A 27 -0.82 13.13 -7.13
CA ALA A 27 0.62 13.37 -6.95
C ALA A 27 1.47 12.10 -7.19
N TYR A 28 0.92 10.92 -6.89
CA TYR A 28 1.55 9.63 -7.17
C TYR A 28 1.27 9.10 -8.59
N GLY A 29 0.52 9.83 -9.42
CA GLY A 29 0.18 9.46 -10.79
C GLY A 29 -0.72 8.22 -10.89
N VAL A 30 -1.62 8.03 -9.92
CA VAL A 30 -2.57 6.91 -9.90
C VAL A 30 -3.73 7.22 -10.85
N TRP A 31 -3.82 6.44 -11.94
CA TRP A 31 -4.85 6.61 -12.98
C TRP A 31 -5.84 5.44 -13.06
N ASN A 32 -5.53 4.32 -12.40
CA ASN A 32 -6.44 3.19 -12.18
C ASN A 32 -6.26 2.66 -10.75
N ARG A 33 -7.22 1.87 -10.27
CA ARG A 33 -7.18 1.26 -8.93
C ARG A 33 -7.40 -0.26 -9.03
N PRO A 34 -6.78 -1.09 -8.18
CA PRO A 34 -5.80 -0.73 -7.15
C PRO A 34 -4.37 -0.50 -7.71
N GLN A 35 -3.61 0.38 -7.05
CA GLN A 35 -2.16 0.51 -7.22
C GLN A 35 -1.48 0.51 -5.85
N THR A 36 -0.37 -0.22 -5.72
CA THR A 36 0.43 -0.31 -4.48
C THR A 36 1.85 0.15 -4.76
N PHE A 37 2.40 0.99 -3.89
CA PHE A 37 3.77 1.51 -3.99
C PHE A 37 4.63 0.95 -2.85
N PHE A 38 5.87 0.63 -3.18
CA PHE A 38 6.88 0.24 -2.19
C PHE A 38 7.88 1.36 -2.01
N ILE A 39 7.97 1.85 -0.78
CA ILE A 39 8.83 2.98 -0.40
C ILE A 39 9.87 2.46 0.58
N ASN A 40 11.15 2.69 0.28
CA ASN A 40 12.26 2.22 1.12
C ASN A 40 12.51 3.17 2.31
N ARG A 41 13.52 2.85 3.13
CA ARG A 41 13.86 3.59 4.36
C ARG A 41 14.42 4.99 4.10
N GLU A 42 14.87 5.30 2.89
CA GLU A 42 15.27 6.64 2.47
C GLU A 42 14.11 7.45 1.87
N GLY A 43 12.89 6.90 1.87
CA GLY A 43 11.70 7.55 1.31
C GLY A 43 11.61 7.48 -0.21
N LYS A 44 12.38 6.60 -0.87
CA LYS A 44 12.36 6.43 -2.33
C LYS A 44 11.40 5.30 -2.74
N ILE A 45 10.66 5.52 -3.81
CA ILE A 45 9.85 4.47 -4.45
C ILE A 45 10.80 3.51 -5.17
N PHE A 46 10.80 2.24 -4.79
CA PHE A 46 11.62 1.21 -5.43
C PHE A 46 10.80 0.15 -6.18
N GLY A 47 9.47 0.17 -6.05
CA GLY A 47 8.58 -0.75 -6.74
C GLY A 47 7.14 -0.28 -6.77
N ARG A 48 6.36 -0.80 -7.73
CA ARG A 48 4.92 -0.54 -7.86
C ARG A 48 4.19 -1.76 -8.41
N ALA A 49 3.03 -2.07 -7.85
CA ALA A 49 2.06 -3.00 -8.41
C ALA A 49 0.89 -2.20 -9.01
N LEU A 50 0.56 -2.46 -10.27
CA LEU A 50 -0.44 -1.72 -11.06
C LEU A 50 -1.79 -2.45 -11.19
N LYS A 51 -1.96 -3.53 -10.44
CA LYS A 51 -3.12 -4.40 -10.49
C LYS A 51 -3.32 -5.06 -9.13
N GLU A 52 -4.41 -5.79 -9.01
CA GLU A 52 -4.65 -6.67 -7.88
C GLU A 52 -3.56 -7.75 -7.79
N VAL A 53 -3.06 -7.96 -6.57
CA VAL A 53 -2.01 -8.93 -6.25
C VAL A 53 -2.44 -9.65 -4.97
N ASP A 54 -2.33 -10.97 -4.97
CA ASP A 54 -2.45 -11.76 -3.76
C ASP A 54 -1.15 -11.67 -2.93
N TRP A 55 -1.17 -10.75 -1.98
CA TRP A 55 -0.05 -10.50 -1.06
C TRP A 55 0.17 -11.63 -0.03
N THR A 56 -0.71 -12.62 0.03
CA THR A 56 -0.63 -13.72 1.01
C THR A 56 0.19 -14.91 0.51
N THR A 57 0.50 -14.94 -0.79
CA THR A 57 1.34 -15.97 -1.41
C THR A 57 2.73 -16.04 -0.79
N LYS A 58 3.36 -17.23 -0.81
CA LYS A 58 4.71 -17.43 -0.28
C LYS A 58 5.71 -16.45 -0.93
N ASN A 59 5.68 -16.31 -2.25
CA ASN A 59 6.63 -15.44 -2.96
C ASN A 59 6.49 -13.97 -2.54
N MET A 60 5.28 -13.49 -2.26
CA MET A 60 5.08 -12.11 -1.79
C MET A 60 5.56 -11.94 -0.35
N LYS A 61 5.36 -12.94 0.52
CA LYS A 61 5.91 -12.94 1.88
C LYS A 61 7.44 -12.94 1.86
N ASP A 62 8.06 -13.80 1.04
CA ASP A 62 9.51 -13.86 0.87
C ASP A 62 10.07 -12.51 0.36
N LEU A 63 9.38 -11.87 -0.59
CA LEU A 63 9.74 -10.52 -1.07
C LEU A 63 9.68 -9.49 0.07
N MET A 64 8.60 -9.46 0.86
CA MET A 64 8.48 -8.53 1.98
C MET A 64 9.60 -8.73 3.01
N GLU A 65 9.92 -9.99 3.35
CA GLU A 65 11.03 -10.30 4.26
C GLU A 65 12.38 -9.87 3.72
N TYR A 66 12.62 -10.04 2.41
CA TYR A 66 13.84 -9.58 1.76
C TYR A 66 13.96 -8.05 1.84
N LEU A 67 12.90 -7.32 1.51
CA LEU A 67 12.87 -5.86 1.53
C LEU A 67 13.03 -5.29 2.94
N LEU A 68 12.51 -5.98 3.96
CA LEU A 68 12.69 -5.58 5.35
C LEU A 68 14.13 -5.76 5.85
N LYS A 69 14.91 -6.67 5.26
CA LYS A 69 16.32 -6.90 5.62
C LYS A 69 17.27 -5.84 5.07
N GLU A 70 16.85 -5.06 4.07
CA GLU A 70 17.67 -3.96 3.56
C GLU A 70 18.00 -2.97 4.70
N LYS A 71 19.30 -2.78 4.91
CA LYS A 71 19.85 -1.81 5.88
C LYS A 71 20.06 -0.47 5.16
N LYS A 72 20.04 0.60 5.95
CA LYS A 72 20.51 1.92 5.52
C LYS A 72 21.97 1.88 5.11
#